data_AF-A0A1B6FQ72-F1
#
_entry.id   AF-A0A1B6FQ72-F1
#
_cell.length_a   1.000
_cell.length_b   1.000
_cell.length_c   1.000
_cell.angle_alpha   90.00
_cell.angle_beta   90.00
_cell.angle_gamma   90.00
#
_symmetry.space_group_name_H-M   'P 1'
#
loop_
_entity.id
_entity.type
_entity.pdbx_description
1 polymer ?
#
loop_
_entity_poly.entity_id
_entity_poly.type
_entity_poly.pdbx_seq_one_letter_code
_entity_poly.pdbx_strand_id
1 'polypeptide(L)'
;IFFRPLPPKNKQIQTKIQNQNLCKLAPPSKQANLQTKQKVNINSKSKLTNQLIFFHQNMDRMTNKIERLEHLLHSTNPDFVILTEHGLKSNVINHAKLADYTLISAYGRKDHIKGGVVIYRHNNITNKTESLEIEGYSLEMVCEVTAVKIHINKKKSLFLFGVYRPPCADLDASDRICSD
;
A
#
# COMPACT_ATOMS: atom_id res chain seq x y z
N ILE A 1 2.98 27.35 -16.59
CA ILE A 1 4.16 27.50 -17.50
C ILE A 1 5.22 26.51 -17.04
N PHE A 2 5.79 25.70 -17.94
CA PHE A 2 6.75 24.62 -17.66
C PHE A 2 8.12 25.03 -18.23
N PHE A 3 9.20 25.12 -17.44
CA PHE A 3 10.56 25.33 -18.00
C PHE A 3 11.73 24.76 -17.16
N ARG A 4 12.32 23.68 -17.69
CA ARG A 4 13.73 23.21 -17.69
C ARG A 4 13.85 22.27 -18.91
N PRO A 5 15.04 21.94 -19.51
CA PRO A 5 16.44 22.07 -19.07
C PRO A 5 17.17 23.22 -19.82
N LEU A 6 18.45 23.30 -20.24
CA LEU A 6 19.63 22.41 -20.43
C LEU A 6 20.98 23.12 -20.14
N PRO A 7 22.06 22.39 -19.79
CA PRO A 7 23.41 22.94 -19.56
C PRO A 7 24.41 22.78 -20.74
N PRO A 8 25.39 23.68 -20.89
CA PRO A 8 26.62 23.51 -21.68
C PRO A 8 27.92 23.63 -20.82
N LYS A 9 29.13 23.20 -21.21
CA LYS A 9 29.64 22.14 -22.13
C LYS A 9 31.17 21.99 -21.92
N ASN A 10 31.77 20.88 -22.37
CA ASN A 10 33.22 20.63 -22.54
C ASN A 10 34.04 20.49 -21.22
N LYS A 11 35.22 19.82 -21.17
CA LYS A 11 36.18 19.42 -22.23
C LYS A 11 36.46 17.91 -22.31
N GLN A 12 37.09 17.50 -23.41
CA GLN A 12 37.59 16.15 -23.71
C GLN A 12 39.07 16.00 -23.34
N ILE A 13 39.51 14.79 -22.99
CA ILE A 13 40.87 14.28 -23.26
C ILE A 13 40.72 12.81 -23.73
N GLN A 14 41.48 12.39 -24.74
CA GLN A 14 41.55 11.01 -25.22
C GLN A 14 42.89 10.38 -24.84
N THR A 15 42.90 9.06 -24.66
CA THR A 15 44.03 8.21 -25.10
C THR A 15 43.53 6.81 -25.49
N LYS A 16 44.10 6.25 -26.55
CA LYS A 16 43.86 4.86 -27.00
C LYS A 16 45.01 3.98 -26.51
N ILE A 17 44.73 2.75 -26.08
CA ILE A 17 45.62 1.60 -26.30
C ILE A 17 44.73 0.41 -26.72
N GLN A 18 45.14 -0.30 -27.77
CA GLN A 18 44.58 -1.59 -28.15
C GLN A 18 45.49 -2.71 -27.64
N ASN A 19 44.95 -3.90 -27.37
CA ASN A 19 45.67 -5.13 -27.68
C ASN A 19 44.73 -6.32 -27.86
N GLN A 20 45.16 -7.24 -28.71
CA GLN A 20 44.45 -8.49 -29.06
C GLN A 20 45.20 -9.68 -28.43
N ASN A 21 44.51 -10.81 -28.21
CA ASN A 21 45.06 -12.16 -28.43
C ASN A 21 44.00 -13.26 -28.20
N LEU A 22 44.20 -14.44 -28.81
CA LEU A 22 43.26 -15.57 -28.81
C LEU A 22 43.73 -16.78 -27.96
N CYS A 23 42.74 -17.44 -27.34
CA CYS A 23 42.56 -18.87 -27.03
C CYS A 23 43.76 -19.85 -26.99
N LYS A 24 43.89 -20.60 -25.87
CA LYS A 24 44.46 -21.98 -25.77
C LYS A 24 43.73 -22.82 -24.70
N LEU A 25 44.06 -24.13 -24.58
CA LEU A 25 43.28 -25.17 -23.87
C LEU A 25 44.19 -26.21 -23.16
N ALA A 26 43.79 -26.96 -22.11
CA ALA A 26 42.73 -26.69 -21.12
C ALA A 26 42.94 -27.38 -19.72
N PRO A 27 42.72 -28.70 -19.46
CA PRO A 27 42.52 -29.21 -18.08
C PRO A 27 43.41 -30.45 -17.73
N PRO A 28 43.18 -31.24 -16.64
CA PRO A 28 42.54 -31.01 -15.33
C PRO A 28 43.43 -31.39 -14.11
N SER A 29 43.01 -31.04 -12.88
CA SER A 29 43.23 -31.87 -11.68
C SER A 29 42.19 -31.54 -10.58
N LYS A 30 42.13 -32.35 -9.50
CA LYS A 30 41.10 -32.28 -8.44
C LYS A 30 41.73 -32.27 -7.03
N GLN A 31 40.87 -32.00 -6.04
CA GLN A 31 41.07 -32.10 -4.59
C GLN A 31 41.78 -30.90 -3.92
N ALA A 32 41.42 -30.48 -2.70
CA ALA A 32 40.15 -30.62 -1.98
C ALA A 32 40.12 -29.65 -0.79
N ASN A 33 38.95 -29.09 -0.45
CA ASN A 33 38.59 -28.91 0.96
C ASN A 33 37.07 -28.87 1.16
N LEU A 34 36.60 -29.09 2.39
CA LEU A 34 35.21 -29.41 2.70
C LEU A 34 34.73 -28.64 3.96
N GLN A 35 33.41 -28.46 4.07
CA GLN A 35 32.69 -27.91 5.22
C GLN A 35 32.81 -26.35 5.36
N THR A 36 31.85 -25.61 5.93
CA THR A 36 30.60 -26.03 6.61
C THR A 36 29.43 -25.05 6.38
N LYS A 37 28.22 -25.62 6.32
CA LYS A 37 26.88 -25.04 6.60
C LYS A 37 26.81 -23.55 7.02
N GLN A 38 25.98 -22.79 6.30
CA GLN A 38 24.85 -22.11 6.94
C GLN A 38 23.56 -22.36 6.15
N LYS A 39 22.73 -23.28 6.65
CA LYS A 39 21.33 -23.42 6.21
C LYS A 39 20.56 -22.30 6.91
N VAL A 40 20.39 -21.15 6.25
CA VAL A 40 19.67 -20.00 6.81
C VAL A 40 18.23 -20.41 7.08
N ASN A 41 17.96 -20.80 8.32
CA ASN A 41 16.63 -21.19 8.74
C ASN A 41 15.81 -19.92 8.94
N ILE A 42 15.16 -19.46 7.87
CA ILE A 42 14.12 -18.44 7.95
C ILE A 42 12.90 -19.10 8.63
N ASN A 43 13.01 -19.26 9.95
CA ASN A 43 11.85 -19.29 10.83
C ASN A 43 11.16 -17.93 10.64
N SER A 44 10.23 -17.87 9.70
CA SER A 44 9.20 -16.84 9.67
C SER A 44 8.44 -16.95 10.99
N LYS A 45 8.89 -16.18 11.99
CA LYS A 45 8.24 -16.12 13.30
C LYS A 45 6.77 -15.84 13.05
N SER A 46 5.91 -16.80 13.39
CA SER A 46 4.48 -16.54 13.47
C SER A 46 4.30 -15.32 14.37
N LYS A 47 3.49 -14.35 13.90
CA LYS A 47 3.23 -13.06 14.55
C LYS A 47 2.38 -13.30 15.80
N LEU A 48 2.98 -13.95 16.82
CA LEU A 48 2.34 -14.51 18.01
C LEU A 48 2.02 -13.42 19.06
N THR A 49 1.52 -12.30 18.57
CA THR A 49 1.10 -11.12 19.29
C THR A 49 -0.38 -10.93 19.02
N ASN A 50 -1.22 -10.87 20.06
CA ASN A 50 -2.66 -10.58 19.94
C ASN A 50 -2.94 -9.09 19.60
N GLN A 51 -2.10 -8.50 18.75
CA GLN A 51 -2.08 -7.10 18.39
C GLN A 51 -2.40 -6.96 16.91
N LEU A 52 -3.51 -6.28 16.60
CA LEU A 52 -3.83 -5.83 15.24
C LEU A 52 -3.07 -4.55 14.94
N ILE A 53 -2.38 -4.52 13.82
CA ILE A 53 -1.66 -3.35 13.30
C ILE A 53 -2.52 -2.69 12.22
N PHE A 54 -2.89 -1.44 12.45
CA PHE A 54 -3.63 -0.61 11.52
C PHE A 54 -2.67 0.39 10.87
N PHE A 55 -2.73 0.50 9.54
CA PHE A 55 -2.01 1.51 8.77
C PHE A 55 -3.02 2.48 8.16
N HIS A 56 -2.91 3.77 8.49
CA HIS A 56 -3.70 4.83 7.87
C HIS A 56 -2.82 5.78 7.08
N GLN A 57 -3.22 6.12 5.85
CA GLN A 57 -2.54 7.11 5.04
C GLN A 57 -3.53 7.91 4.17
N ASN A 58 -3.42 9.24 4.21
CA ASN A 58 -3.95 10.09 3.15
C ASN A 58 -3.06 9.91 1.92
N MET A 59 -3.63 9.40 0.83
CA MET A 59 -2.92 9.04 -0.38
C MET A 59 -2.76 10.19 -1.39
N ASP A 60 -3.64 11.20 -1.39
CA ASP A 60 -3.87 12.14 -2.51
C ASP A 60 -3.67 11.51 -3.90
N ARG A 61 -4.69 10.78 -4.37
CA ARG A 61 -4.72 9.99 -5.61
C ARG A 61 -3.77 8.78 -5.60
N MET A 62 -4.34 7.60 -5.42
CA MET A 62 -3.66 6.30 -5.41
C MET A 62 -2.94 5.97 -6.73
N THR A 63 -3.52 6.34 -7.88
CA THR A 63 -3.10 5.87 -9.23
C THR A 63 -1.60 6.04 -9.51
N ASN A 64 -1.02 7.18 -9.13
CA ASN A 64 0.39 7.51 -9.43
C ASN A 64 1.35 7.07 -8.30
N LYS A 65 0.84 6.33 -7.31
CA LYS A 65 1.53 5.98 -6.06
C LYS A 65 1.42 4.49 -5.70
N ILE A 66 0.69 3.70 -6.47
CA ILE A 66 0.36 2.30 -6.17
C ILE A 66 1.60 1.43 -5.89
N GLU A 67 2.63 1.48 -6.74
CA GLU A 67 3.89 0.72 -6.57
C GLU A 67 4.61 1.08 -5.25
N ARG A 68 4.62 2.37 -4.90
CA ARG A 68 5.25 2.86 -3.66
C ARG A 68 4.44 2.46 -2.41
N LEU A 69 3.12 2.45 -2.53
CA LEU A 69 2.23 1.94 -1.50
C LEU A 69 2.44 0.44 -1.30
N GLU A 70 2.51 -0.36 -2.35
CA GLU A 70 2.75 -1.81 -2.24
C GLU A 70 4.12 -2.12 -1.62
N HIS A 71 5.19 -1.42 -2.02
CA HIS A 71 6.50 -1.53 -1.34
C HIS A 71 6.44 -1.14 0.15
N LEU A 72 5.66 -0.11 0.50
CA LEU A 72 5.47 0.31 1.90
C LEU A 72 4.67 -0.72 2.70
N LEU A 73 3.58 -1.26 2.14
CA LEU A 73 2.76 -2.29 2.77
C LEU A 73 3.51 -3.62 2.93
N HIS A 74 4.33 -4.02 1.96
CA HIS A 74 5.17 -5.21 2.04
C HIS A 74 6.27 -5.09 3.12
N SER A 75 6.79 -3.87 3.35
CA SER A 75 7.81 -3.63 4.39
C SER A 75 7.22 -3.41 5.80
N THR A 76 6.00 -2.88 5.91
CA THR A 76 5.34 -2.60 7.20
C THR A 76 4.43 -3.74 7.68
N ASN A 77 3.89 -4.56 6.77
CA ASN A 77 3.01 -5.70 7.04
C ASN A 77 1.87 -5.43 8.07
N PRO A 78 1.05 -4.39 7.86
CA PRO A 78 -0.15 -4.13 8.66
C PRO A 78 -1.24 -5.16 8.38
N ASP A 79 -2.09 -5.38 9.38
CA ASP A 79 -3.20 -6.33 9.31
C ASP A 79 -4.43 -5.70 8.62
N PHE A 80 -4.56 -4.37 8.74
CA PHE A 80 -5.59 -3.54 8.13
C PHE A 80 -4.99 -2.25 7.56
N VAL A 81 -5.50 -1.82 6.40
CA VAL A 81 -5.02 -0.65 5.65
C VAL A 81 -6.20 0.27 5.35
N ILE A 82 -6.13 1.52 5.79
CA ILE A 82 -7.17 2.55 5.61
C ILE A 82 -6.56 3.68 4.78
N LEU A 83 -7.13 3.96 3.61
CA LEU A 83 -6.61 4.99 2.71
C LEU A 83 -7.67 6.07 2.45
N THR A 84 -7.32 7.31 2.79
CA THR A 84 -8.15 8.51 2.53
C THR A 84 -7.62 9.28 1.31
N GLU A 85 -8.47 10.05 0.63
CA GLU A 85 -8.19 10.68 -0.67
C GLU A 85 -7.63 9.73 -1.74
N HIS A 86 -8.03 8.46 -1.73
CA HIS A 86 -7.54 7.48 -2.71
C HIS A 86 -7.92 7.87 -4.15
N GLY A 87 -9.02 8.62 -4.34
CA GLY A 87 -9.31 9.36 -5.56
C GLY A 87 -9.79 8.53 -6.75
N LEU A 88 -10.30 7.32 -6.51
CA LEU A 88 -10.95 6.48 -7.52
C LEU A 88 -12.47 6.57 -7.39
N LYS A 89 -13.20 6.37 -8.50
CA LYS A 89 -14.67 6.26 -8.47
C LYS A 89 -15.09 4.88 -7.95
N SER A 90 -16.31 4.78 -7.44
CA SER A 90 -16.85 3.55 -6.81
C SER A 90 -16.85 2.33 -7.75
N ASN A 91 -16.96 2.54 -9.06
CA ASN A 91 -16.86 1.52 -10.10
C ASN A 91 -15.41 1.16 -10.52
N VAL A 92 -14.40 1.90 -10.04
CA VAL A 92 -12.97 1.62 -10.29
C VAL A 92 -12.29 1.04 -9.06
N ILE A 93 -12.63 1.50 -7.85
CA ILE A 93 -12.05 0.99 -6.59
C ILE A 93 -12.28 -0.52 -6.40
N ASN A 94 -13.43 -1.04 -6.84
CA ASN A 94 -13.75 -2.48 -6.84
C ASN A 94 -12.80 -3.34 -7.68
N HIS A 95 -12.04 -2.74 -8.60
CA HIS A 95 -11.01 -3.41 -9.40
C HIS A 95 -9.58 -3.04 -8.97
N ALA A 96 -9.40 -2.05 -8.09
CA ALA A 96 -8.11 -1.63 -7.56
C ALA A 96 -7.64 -2.58 -6.43
N LYS A 97 -7.02 -3.68 -6.84
CA LYS A 97 -6.39 -4.66 -5.96
C LYS A 97 -5.00 -4.17 -5.52
N LEU A 98 -4.65 -4.51 -4.28
CA LEU A 98 -3.30 -4.42 -3.73
C LEU A 98 -2.78 -5.84 -3.51
N ALA A 99 -1.51 -6.11 -3.80
CA ALA A 99 -0.88 -7.40 -3.52
C ALA A 99 -1.04 -7.76 -2.03
N ASP A 100 -1.46 -8.99 -1.75
CA ASP A 100 -1.72 -9.54 -0.41
C ASP A 100 -2.84 -8.90 0.44
N TYR A 101 -3.62 -7.95 -0.10
CA TYR A 101 -4.78 -7.35 0.59
C TYR A 101 -6.10 -7.57 -0.15
N THR A 102 -7.16 -7.84 0.62
CA THR A 102 -8.55 -7.90 0.15
C THR A 102 -9.28 -6.59 0.49
N LEU A 103 -9.96 -6.01 -0.49
CA LEU A 103 -10.89 -4.89 -0.30
C LEU A 103 -12.09 -5.35 0.53
N ILE A 104 -12.43 -4.61 1.61
CA ILE A 104 -13.57 -4.95 2.48
C ILE A 104 -14.71 -3.93 2.37
N SER A 105 -14.40 -2.63 2.31
CA SER A 105 -15.40 -1.56 2.20
C SER A 105 -14.77 -0.29 1.61
N ALA A 106 -15.53 0.48 0.83
CA ALA A 106 -15.04 1.70 0.19
C ALA A 106 -16.15 2.68 -0.20
N TYR A 107 -15.99 3.94 0.20
CA TYR A 107 -16.68 5.07 -0.41
C TYR A 107 -15.80 5.71 -1.48
N GLY A 108 -16.31 5.79 -2.72
CA GLY A 108 -15.67 6.54 -3.81
C GLY A 108 -16.61 7.61 -4.35
N ARG A 109 -16.06 8.81 -4.65
CA ARG A 109 -16.82 9.94 -5.19
C ARG A 109 -17.44 9.61 -6.55
N LYS A 110 -18.61 10.17 -6.82
CA LYS A 110 -19.36 10.04 -8.08
C LYS A 110 -19.01 11.18 -9.03
N ASP A 111 -19.04 12.43 -8.58
CA ASP A 111 -19.09 13.59 -9.46
C ASP A 111 -17.80 14.41 -9.41
N HIS A 112 -17.26 14.65 -8.22
CA HIS A 112 -16.01 15.37 -7.99
C HIS A 112 -14.77 14.47 -8.08
N ILE A 113 -13.60 15.10 -8.28
CA ILE A 113 -12.29 14.44 -8.34
C ILE A 113 -11.68 14.41 -6.91
N LYS A 114 -10.74 13.48 -6.65
CA LYS A 114 -10.12 13.20 -5.33
C LYS A 114 -11.14 12.66 -4.30
N GLY A 115 -10.79 12.70 -3.02
CA GLY A 115 -11.59 12.16 -1.92
C GLY A 115 -11.72 10.63 -1.97
N GLY A 116 -12.76 10.14 -1.32
CA GLY A 116 -13.03 8.72 -1.14
C GLY A 116 -12.17 8.07 -0.07
N VAL A 117 -12.74 7.11 0.64
CA VAL A 117 -12.07 6.35 1.71
C VAL A 117 -12.24 4.86 1.45
N VAL A 118 -11.20 4.06 1.70
CA VAL A 118 -11.22 2.62 1.49
C VAL A 118 -10.53 1.88 2.63
N ILE A 119 -11.09 0.73 3.02
CA ILE A 119 -10.52 -0.20 4.01
C ILE A 119 -10.22 -1.54 3.34
N TYR A 120 -8.96 -1.96 3.44
CA TYR A 120 -8.47 -3.27 3.07
C TYR A 120 -8.04 -4.08 4.30
N ARG A 121 -8.08 -5.42 4.20
CA ARG A 121 -7.59 -6.38 5.19
C ARG A 121 -6.51 -7.26 4.55
N HIS A 122 -5.43 -7.55 5.26
CA HIS A 122 -4.41 -8.49 4.77
C HIS A 122 -5.01 -9.90 4.63
N ASN A 123 -4.70 -10.59 3.54
CA ASN A 123 -5.18 -11.94 3.23
C ASN A 123 -4.83 -12.98 4.31
N ASN A 124 -3.72 -12.81 5.03
CA ASN A 124 -3.28 -13.71 6.10
C ASN A 124 -4.10 -13.58 7.40
N ILE A 125 -4.99 -12.60 7.53
CA ILE A 125 -5.82 -12.40 8.72
C ILE A 125 -7.03 -13.35 8.72
N THR A 126 -7.09 -14.19 9.76
CA THR A 126 -8.14 -15.19 9.97
C THR A 126 -9.39 -14.65 10.67
N ASN A 127 -9.35 -13.43 11.22
CA ASN A 127 -10.50 -12.77 11.80
C ASN A 127 -11.58 -12.53 10.73
N LYS A 128 -12.82 -12.97 10.99
CA LYS A 128 -13.95 -12.60 10.13
C LYS A 128 -14.10 -11.07 10.13
N THR A 129 -14.22 -10.48 8.96
CA THR A 129 -14.52 -9.06 8.77
C THR A 129 -15.78 -8.93 7.91
N GLU A 130 -16.66 -8.01 8.30
CA GLU A 130 -17.85 -7.63 7.53
C GLU A 130 -17.87 -6.11 7.35
N SER A 131 -18.31 -5.63 6.18
CA SER A 131 -18.66 -4.22 6.00
C SER A 131 -19.89 -3.89 6.87
N LEU A 132 -20.05 -2.62 7.26
CA LEU A 132 -21.30 -2.11 7.82
C LEU A 132 -22.21 -1.44 6.77
N GLU A 133 -21.74 -1.30 5.52
CA GLU A 133 -22.47 -0.67 4.40
C GLU A 133 -22.90 0.80 4.67
N ILE A 134 -22.20 1.50 5.58
CA ILE A 134 -22.45 2.90 5.96
C ILE A 134 -22.08 3.93 4.88
N GLU A 135 -21.57 3.50 3.72
CA GLU A 135 -21.23 4.35 2.59
C GLU A 135 -22.42 5.25 2.15
N GLY A 136 -23.66 4.85 2.45
CA GLY A 136 -24.87 5.66 2.22
C GLY A 136 -24.96 6.96 3.04
N TYR A 137 -24.27 7.05 4.18
CA TYR A 137 -24.19 8.26 5.02
C TYR A 137 -23.13 9.26 4.53
N SER A 138 -22.27 8.87 3.58
CA SER A 138 -21.21 9.73 3.07
C SER A 138 -21.73 10.84 2.16
N LEU A 139 -21.61 12.08 2.60
CA LEU A 139 -21.90 13.26 1.80
C LEU A 139 -20.63 13.77 1.12
N GLU A 140 -20.62 13.67 -0.21
CA GLU A 140 -19.49 14.07 -1.05
C GLU A 140 -19.10 15.53 -0.81
N MET A 141 -17.80 15.81 -0.68
CA MET A 141 -17.26 17.13 -0.32
C MET A 141 -17.61 17.63 1.10
N VAL A 142 -18.33 16.87 1.93
CA VAL A 142 -18.65 17.21 3.33
C VAL A 142 -17.98 16.25 4.32
N CYS A 143 -18.39 14.98 4.36
CA CYS A 143 -17.78 13.95 5.19
C CYS A 143 -17.94 12.58 4.51
N GLU A 144 -16.84 11.85 4.39
CA GLU A 144 -16.73 10.65 3.55
C GLU A 144 -16.30 9.49 4.45
N VAL A 145 -17.19 8.51 4.62
CA VAL A 145 -17.15 7.49 5.67
C VAL A 145 -17.32 6.07 5.13
N THR A 146 -16.58 5.13 5.71
CA THR A 146 -16.67 3.70 5.45
C THR A 146 -16.29 2.95 6.72
N ALA A 147 -16.88 1.79 6.99
CA ALA A 147 -16.59 1.05 8.22
C ALA A 147 -16.62 -0.46 8.05
N VAL A 148 -15.77 -1.14 8.83
CA VAL A 148 -15.72 -2.59 8.92
C VAL A 148 -15.78 -3.06 10.37
N LYS A 149 -16.45 -4.19 10.59
CA LYS A 149 -16.57 -4.87 11.87
C LYS A 149 -15.68 -6.10 11.86
N ILE A 150 -14.75 -6.14 12.79
CA ILE A 150 -13.67 -7.13 12.92
C ILE A 150 -14.01 -8.04 14.10
N HIS A 151 -14.27 -9.32 13.84
CA HIS A 151 -14.57 -10.30 14.89
C HIS A 151 -13.28 -10.79 15.55
N ILE A 152 -12.95 -10.25 16.73
CA ILE A 152 -11.79 -10.66 17.53
C ILE A 152 -12.03 -12.05 18.13
N ASN A 153 -13.23 -12.29 18.68
CA ASN A 153 -13.66 -13.61 19.13
C ASN A 153 -15.21 -13.68 19.18
N LYS A 154 -15.76 -14.85 19.55
CA LYS A 154 -17.23 -15.11 19.63
C LYS A 154 -18.03 -14.14 20.51
N LYS A 155 -17.40 -13.32 21.35
CA LYS A 155 -18.05 -12.33 22.24
C LYS A 155 -17.51 -10.90 22.09
N LYS A 156 -16.55 -10.65 21.19
CA LYS A 156 -15.92 -9.33 21.02
C LYS A 156 -15.72 -9.00 19.54
N SER A 157 -16.31 -7.89 19.12
CA SER A 157 -16.06 -7.24 17.83
C SER A 157 -15.36 -5.90 18.06
N LEU A 158 -14.52 -5.50 17.12
CA LEU A 158 -13.96 -4.16 17.00
C LEU A 158 -14.55 -3.49 15.76
N PHE A 159 -14.91 -2.23 15.85
CA PHE A 159 -15.38 -1.43 14.73
C PHE A 159 -14.24 -0.52 14.28
N LEU A 160 -13.93 -0.53 12.99
CA LEU A 160 -12.90 0.29 12.36
C LEU A 160 -13.59 1.21 11.35
N PHE A 161 -13.54 2.51 11.61
CA PHE A 161 -14.06 3.55 10.71
C PHE A 161 -12.90 4.19 9.95
N GLY A 162 -13.06 4.34 8.65
CA GLY A 162 -12.27 5.23 7.81
C GLY A 162 -13.11 6.49 7.56
N VAL A 163 -12.62 7.64 8.01
CA VAL A 163 -13.29 8.94 7.88
C VAL A 163 -12.36 9.91 7.16
N TYR A 164 -12.91 10.68 6.22
CA TYR A 164 -12.24 11.80 5.59
C TYR A 164 -13.16 13.01 5.54
N ARG A 165 -12.69 14.12 6.13
CA ARG A 165 -13.32 15.44 5.96
C ARG A 165 -12.43 16.32 5.07
N PRO A 166 -12.94 16.87 3.96
CA PRO A 166 -12.23 17.88 3.18
C PRO A 166 -11.87 19.12 4.03
N PRO A 167 -10.77 19.82 3.72
CA PRO A 167 -10.33 20.98 4.49
C PRO A 167 -11.31 22.17 4.40
N CYS A 168 -12.08 22.26 3.32
CA CYS A 168 -13.09 23.30 3.07
C CYS A 168 -14.53 22.88 3.40
N ALA A 169 -14.73 21.69 3.98
CA ALA A 169 -16.04 21.25 4.43
C ALA A 169 -16.43 21.95 5.73
N ASP A 170 -17.73 22.21 5.89
CA ASP A 170 -18.32 22.68 7.13
C ASP A 170 -18.15 21.66 8.27
N LEU A 171 -17.88 22.13 9.48
CA LEU A 171 -17.64 21.28 10.64
C LEU A 171 -18.96 20.69 11.15
N ASP A 172 -19.96 21.53 11.41
CA ASP A 172 -21.26 21.14 11.96
C ASP A 172 -21.99 20.12 11.07
N ALA A 173 -21.88 20.27 9.75
CA ALA A 173 -22.39 19.29 8.79
C ALA A 173 -21.63 17.96 8.82
N SER A 174 -20.31 17.98 9.05
CA SER A 174 -19.49 16.77 9.14
C SER A 174 -19.65 16.00 10.45
N ASP A 175 -19.90 16.71 11.56
CA ASP A 175 -20.06 16.11 12.89
C ASP A 175 -21.40 15.40 13.03
N ARG A 176 -22.46 15.89 12.36
CA ARG A 176 -23.77 15.21 12.27
C ARG A 176 -23.66 13.82 11.63
N ILE A 177 -22.94 13.72 10.50
CA ILE A 177 -22.67 12.46 9.79
C ILE A 177 -21.90 11.45 10.66
N CYS A 178 -21.24 11.90 11.72
CA CYS A 178 -20.53 11.05 12.68
C CYS A 178 -21.31 10.79 13.99
N SER A 179 -22.52 11.35 14.11
CA SER A 179 -23.38 11.31 15.31
C SER A 179 -24.70 10.55 15.10
N ASP A 180 -25.15 10.41 13.85
CA ASP A 180 -26.34 9.68 13.40
C ASP A 180 -26.11 8.15 13.24
#